data_AF-A0A8R2B7Q8-F1
#
_entry.id   AF-A0A8R2B7Q8-F1
#
_cell.length_a   1.000
_cell.length_b   1.000
_cell.length_c   1.000
_cell.angle_alpha   90.00
_cell.angle_beta   90.00
_cell.angle_gamma   90.00
#
_symmetry.space_group_name_H-M   'P 1'
#
loop_
_entity.id
_entity.type
_entity.pdbx_description
1 polymer ?
#
loop_
_entity_poly.entity_id
_entity_poly.type
_entity_poly.pdbx_seq_one_letter_code
_entity_poly.pdbx_strand_id
1 'polypeptide(L)'
;MNGSTFFEWFARILPLLKENAVIVITNATYHSVKKDRIPVMSWKKQEIINWLESKGENITYPTTNGALLSQVRTIHTDDHEKYVIDEYAKDNNKTILRLPPYHCELTPEMWTNFVVHVINEEEKFWKIDNITDDFMDKEPEEGARHILTIGDTSSDSD
;
A
#
# COMPACT_ATOMS: atom_id res chain seq x y z
N MET A 1 11.60 -20.34 13.24
CA MET A 1 11.86 -18.95 13.67
C MET A 1 10.59 -18.44 14.33
N ASN A 2 10.66 -17.86 15.53
CA ASN A 2 9.49 -17.32 16.22
C ASN A 2 9.31 -15.84 15.91
N GLY A 3 8.07 -15.34 16.01
CA GLY A 3 7.76 -13.93 15.74
C GLY A 3 8.52 -12.95 16.65
N SER A 4 8.74 -13.30 17.92
CA SER A 4 9.54 -12.51 18.86
C SER A 4 11.01 -12.45 18.45
N THR A 5 11.61 -13.59 18.10
CA THR A 5 13.00 -13.67 17.62
C THR A 5 13.20 -12.87 16.33
N PHE A 6 12.22 -12.89 15.43
CA PHE A 6 12.26 -12.06 14.23
C PHE A 6 12.17 -10.57 14.57
N PHE A 7 11.28 -10.17 15.49
CA PHE A 7 11.16 -8.78 15.91
C PHE A 7 12.44 -8.25 16.55
N GLU A 8 13.10 -9.00 17.42
CA GLU A 8 14.39 -8.61 18.01
C GLU A 8 15.47 -8.41 16.95
N TRP A 9 15.54 -9.32 15.97
CA TRP A 9 16.43 -9.17 14.84
C TRP A 9 16.08 -7.93 14.00
N PHE A 10 14.79 -7.72 13.73
CA PHE A 10 14.29 -6.59 12.96
C PHE A 10 14.63 -5.25 13.62
N ALA A 11 14.42 -5.15 14.93
CA ALA A 11 14.76 -3.96 15.72
C ALA A 11 16.26 -3.64 15.70
N ARG A 12 17.14 -4.64 15.54
CA ARG A 12 18.59 -4.44 15.40
C ARG A 12 19.00 -3.98 14.01
N ILE A 13 18.30 -4.44 12.97
CA ILE A 13 18.60 -4.09 11.58
C ILE A 13 18.00 -2.74 11.20
N LEU A 14 16.83 -2.39 11.74
CA LEU A 14 16.10 -1.20 11.35
C LEU A 14 16.93 0.11 11.42
N PRO A 15 17.73 0.36 12.48
CA PRO A 15 18.54 1.57 12.57
C PRO A 15 19.71 1.62 11.57
N LEU A 16 20.11 0.48 11.01
CA LEU A 16 21.18 0.39 10.00
C LEU A 16 20.69 0.76 8.60
N LEU A 17 19.37 0.84 8.40
CA LEU A 17 18.76 1.20 7.13
C LEU A 17 18.65 2.71 6.98
N LYS A 18 18.83 3.20 5.75
CA LYS A 18 18.62 4.61 5.39
C LYS A 18 17.22 5.10 5.77
N GLU A 19 17.08 6.39 6.00
CA GLU A 19 15.78 7.03 6.19
C GLU A 19 14.85 6.78 4.99
N ASN A 20 13.55 6.68 5.24
CA ASN A 20 12.52 6.38 4.21
C ASN A 20 12.75 5.08 3.42
N ALA A 21 13.52 4.14 3.97
CA ALA A 21 13.74 2.85 3.31
C ALA A 21 12.43 2.04 3.21
N VAL A 22 12.24 1.42 2.05
CA VAL A 22 11.18 0.43 1.81
C VAL A 22 11.76 -0.96 2.07
N ILE A 23 11.12 -1.70 2.96
CA ILE A 23 11.52 -3.05 3.36
C ILE A 23 10.54 -4.03 2.73
N VAL A 24 11.05 -4.88 1.82
CA VAL A 24 10.24 -5.91 1.16
C VAL A 24 10.35 -7.21 1.94
N ILE A 25 9.23 -7.78 2.36
CA ILE A 25 9.18 -9.02 3.12
C ILE A 25 8.22 -10.04 2.50
N THR A 26 8.53 -11.33 2.67
CA THR A 26 7.63 -12.42 2.29
C THR A 26 6.46 -12.53 3.26
N ASN A 27 5.35 -13.12 2.82
CA ASN A 27 4.18 -13.38 3.67
C ASN A 27 4.37 -14.59 4.61
N ALA A 28 5.48 -14.64 5.33
CA ALA A 28 5.75 -15.70 6.29
C ALA A 28 5.00 -15.45 7.61
N THR A 29 4.51 -16.52 8.24
CA THR A 29 3.67 -16.43 9.45
C THR A 29 4.34 -15.71 10.61
N TYR A 30 5.67 -15.77 10.72
CA TYR A 30 6.46 -15.09 11.74
C TYR A 30 6.67 -13.58 11.47
N HIS A 31 6.38 -13.09 10.26
CA HIS A 31 6.31 -11.65 9.96
C HIS A 31 4.93 -11.05 10.28
N SER A 32 3.92 -11.89 10.48
CA SER A 32 2.51 -11.48 10.65
C SER A 32 2.08 -11.53 12.11
N VAL A 33 2.98 -11.20 13.03
CA VAL A 33 2.66 -11.11 14.46
C VAL A 33 1.71 -9.93 14.66
N LYS A 34 0.46 -10.23 15.01
CA LYS A 34 -0.57 -9.22 15.29
C LYS A 34 -0.23 -8.44 16.54
N LYS A 35 -0.36 -7.11 16.49
CA LYS A 35 -0.14 -6.23 17.64
C LYS A 35 -1.20 -6.43 18.72
N ASP A 36 -2.46 -6.51 18.29
CA ASP A 36 -3.58 -6.75 19.18
C ASP A 36 -3.98 -8.22 19.18
N ARG A 37 -4.09 -8.78 20.39
CA ARG A 37 -4.60 -10.14 20.57
C ARG A 37 -6.13 -10.08 20.45
N ILE A 38 -6.65 -10.65 19.37
CA ILE A 38 -8.08 -10.65 19.12
C ILE A 38 -8.73 -11.78 19.92
N PRO A 39 -9.86 -11.51 20.60
CA PRO A 39 -10.58 -12.53 21.31
C PRO A 39 -11.02 -13.66 20.36
N VAL A 40 -10.82 -14.89 20.80
CA VAL A 40 -11.25 -16.11 20.08
C VAL A 40 -12.19 -16.94 20.96
N MET A 41 -12.86 -17.95 20.40
CA MET A 41 -13.82 -18.82 21.12
C MET A 41 -13.26 -19.47 22.40
N SER A 42 -11.94 -19.62 22.52
CA SER A 42 -11.29 -20.16 23.71
C SER A 42 -11.05 -19.14 24.84
N TRP A 43 -11.28 -17.85 24.60
CA TRP A 43 -11.18 -16.81 25.64
C TRP A 43 -12.37 -16.90 26.59
N LYS A 44 -12.15 -16.51 27.85
CA LYS A 44 -13.26 -16.42 28.80
C LYS A 44 -14.18 -15.29 28.37
N LYS A 45 -15.50 -15.49 28.53
CA LYS A 45 -16.52 -14.48 28.21
C LYS A 45 -16.18 -13.09 28.73
N GLN A 46 -15.65 -13.02 29.96
CA GLN A 46 -15.27 -11.76 30.59
C GLN A 46 -14.05 -11.09 29.95
N GLU A 47 -13.11 -11.85 29.39
CA GLU A 47 -11.96 -11.30 28.66
C GLU A 47 -12.40 -10.71 27.31
N ILE A 48 -13.38 -11.33 26.65
CA ILE A 48 -13.98 -10.80 25.42
C ILE A 48 -14.70 -9.48 25.72
N ILE A 49 -15.43 -9.42 26.84
CA ILE A 49 -16.11 -8.22 27.33
C ILE A 49 -15.11 -7.09 27.59
N ASN A 50 -14.07 -7.36 28.39
CA ASN A 50 -13.04 -6.35 28.70
C ASN A 50 -12.36 -5.83 27.43
N TRP A 51 -12.15 -6.70 26.43
CA TRP A 51 -11.59 -6.29 25.14
C TRP A 51 -12.53 -5.35 24.38
N LEU A 52 -13.83 -5.67 24.29
CA LEU A 52 -14.84 -4.82 23.65
C LEU A 52 -14.98 -3.47 24.36
N GLU A 53 -14.98 -3.46 25.69
CA GLU A 53 -14.99 -2.23 26.49
C GLU A 53 -13.73 -1.39 26.26
N SER A 54 -12.54 -2.01 26.14
CA SER A 54 -11.30 -1.30 25.83
C SER A 54 -11.28 -0.67 24.44
N LYS A 55 -12.12 -1.16 23.51
CA LYS A 55 -12.36 -0.57 22.19
C LYS A 55 -13.52 0.44 22.19
N GLY A 56 -14.18 0.65 23.34
CA GLY A 56 -15.24 1.64 23.51
C GLY A 56 -16.66 1.14 23.19
N GLU A 57 -16.88 -0.17 23.04
CA GLU A 57 -18.24 -0.70 22.84
C GLU A 57 -19.01 -0.87 24.15
N ASN A 58 -20.29 -0.51 24.11
CA ASN A 58 -21.23 -0.77 25.20
C ASN A 58 -21.90 -2.14 25.01
N ILE A 59 -21.59 -3.07 25.90
CA ILE A 59 -22.13 -4.42 25.83
C ILE A 59 -23.55 -4.44 26.40
N THR A 60 -24.51 -4.84 25.58
CA THR A 60 -25.91 -4.99 26.01
C THR A 60 -26.15 -6.40 26.54
N TYR A 61 -26.33 -6.54 27.84
CA TYR A 61 -26.62 -7.83 28.49
C TYR A 61 -28.10 -8.22 28.40
N PRO A 62 -28.43 -9.53 28.36
CA PRO A 62 -27.53 -10.69 28.35
C PRO A 62 -27.06 -11.09 26.95
N THR A 63 -25.74 -11.20 26.74
CA THR A 63 -25.13 -11.60 25.45
C THR A 63 -24.54 -13.02 25.52
N THR A 64 -24.60 -13.79 24.44
CA THR A 64 -23.91 -15.09 24.28
C THR A 64 -22.49 -14.90 23.74
N ASN A 65 -21.59 -15.87 23.95
CA ASN A 65 -20.21 -15.80 23.40
C ASN A 65 -20.20 -15.63 21.87
N GLY A 66 -21.16 -16.25 21.16
CA GLY A 66 -21.29 -16.10 19.72
C GLY A 66 -21.64 -14.67 19.29
N ALA A 67 -22.55 -14.00 20.01
CA ALA A 67 -22.91 -12.62 19.73
C ALA A 67 -21.76 -11.64 20.03
N LEU A 68 -21.01 -11.85 21.12
CA LEU A 68 -19.80 -11.06 21.42
C LEU A 68 -18.74 -11.22 20.32
N LEU A 69 -18.50 -12.45 19.84
CA LEU A 69 -17.55 -12.68 18.76
C LEU A 69 -18.00 -12.13 17.40
N SER A 70 -19.31 -12.02 17.17
CA SER A 70 -19.82 -11.34 15.99
C SER A 70 -19.45 -9.86 16.01
N GLN A 71 -19.59 -9.18 17.15
CA GLN A 71 -19.17 -7.78 17.32
C GLN A 71 -17.66 -7.63 17.16
N VAL A 72 -16.87 -8.51 17.79
CA VAL A 72 -15.40 -8.54 17.63
C VAL A 72 -15.01 -8.68 16.15
N ARG A 73 -15.70 -9.54 15.38
CA ARG A 73 -15.42 -9.69 13.94
C ARG A 73 -15.77 -8.44 13.16
N THR A 74 -16.90 -7.78 13.44
CA THR A 74 -17.28 -6.53 12.77
C THR A 74 -16.24 -5.43 12.99
N ILE A 75 -15.78 -5.24 14.23
CA ILE A 75 -14.74 -4.26 14.58
C ILE A 75 -13.40 -4.62 13.90
N HIS A 76 -13.03 -5.89 13.93
CA HIS A 76 -11.78 -6.37 13.34
C HIS A 76 -11.79 -6.35 11.80
N THR A 77 -12.95 -6.32 11.14
CA THR A 77 -13.00 -6.25 9.68
C THR A 77 -12.63 -4.84 9.17
N ASP A 78 -12.86 -3.82 10.00
CA ASP A 78 -12.55 -2.42 9.67
C ASP A 78 -11.08 -2.06 10.03
N ASP A 79 -10.58 -2.59 11.14
CA ASP A 79 -9.18 -2.42 11.55
C ASP A 79 -8.28 -3.40 10.79
N HIS A 80 -7.72 -2.95 9.67
CA HIS A 80 -6.76 -3.72 8.87
C HIS A 80 -5.67 -4.27 9.80
N GLU A 81 -5.45 -5.58 9.76
CA GLU A 81 -4.60 -6.30 10.71
C GLU A 81 -3.27 -5.58 10.98
N LYS A 82 -3.18 -4.88 12.12
CA LYS A 82 -1.96 -4.16 12.50
C LYS A 82 -0.92 -5.16 12.96
N TYR A 83 0.18 -5.24 12.23
CA TYR A 83 1.31 -6.09 12.58
C TYR A 83 2.36 -5.31 13.36
N VAL A 84 2.99 -5.98 14.33
CA VAL A 84 3.99 -5.37 15.23
C VAL A 84 5.16 -4.75 14.44
N ILE A 85 5.60 -5.40 13.37
CA ILE A 85 6.73 -4.92 12.55
C ILE A 85 6.33 -3.75 11.65
N ASP A 86 5.09 -3.73 11.13
CA ASP A 86 4.59 -2.69 10.23
C ASP A 86 4.49 -1.36 10.97
N GLU A 87 4.00 -1.40 12.21
CA GLU A 87 3.99 -0.21 13.06
C GLU A 87 5.38 0.23 13.49
N TYR A 88 6.25 -0.71 13.89
CA TYR A 88 7.61 -0.36 14.29
C TYR A 88 8.40 0.28 13.14
N ALA A 89 8.21 -0.19 11.92
CA ALA A 89 8.78 0.43 10.73
C ALA A 89 8.20 1.84 10.50
N LYS A 90 6.87 1.99 10.62
CA LYS A 90 6.19 3.28 10.45
C LYS A 90 6.66 4.33 11.47
N ASP A 91 6.85 3.93 12.73
CA ASP A 91 7.36 4.80 13.80
C ASP A 91 8.79 5.29 13.51
N ASN A 92 9.56 4.53 12.75
CA ASN A 92 10.91 4.87 12.31
C ASN A 92 10.95 5.47 10.90
N ASN A 93 9.81 5.92 10.39
CA ASN A 93 9.64 6.51 9.07
C ASN A 93 10.12 5.60 7.93
N LYS A 94 9.76 4.31 8.00
CA LYS A 94 10.04 3.27 7.00
C LYS A 94 8.75 2.55 6.61
N THR A 95 8.72 2.03 5.39
CA THR A 95 7.54 1.35 4.85
C THR A 95 7.82 -0.12 4.63
N ILE A 96 6.89 -0.99 5.05
CA ILE A 96 6.96 -2.42 4.77
C ILE A 96 6.08 -2.74 3.57
N LEU A 97 6.63 -3.44 2.59
CA LEU A 97 5.90 -3.99 1.45
C LEU A 97 5.84 -5.51 1.58
N ARG A 98 4.63 -6.07 1.67
CA ARG A 98 4.40 -7.52 1.77
C ARG A 98 4.19 -8.10 0.38
N LEU A 99 4.98 -9.10 0.02
CA LEU A 99 4.77 -9.84 -1.21
C LEU A 99 3.50 -10.69 -1.11
N PRO A 100 2.75 -10.86 -2.21
CA PRO A 100 1.60 -11.75 -2.23
C PRO A 100 2.03 -13.19 -1.90
N PRO A 101 1.15 -13.97 -1.24
CA PRO A 101 1.46 -15.34 -0.86
C PRO A 101 1.84 -16.18 -2.09
N TYR A 102 2.75 -17.13 -1.90
CA TYR A 102 3.27 -18.05 -2.93
C TYR A 102 4.17 -17.47 -4.03
N HIS A 103 4.56 -16.20 -3.96
CA HIS A 103 5.54 -15.61 -4.88
C HIS A 103 6.96 -15.53 -4.28
N CYS A 104 7.41 -16.61 -3.62
CA CYS A 104 8.78 -16.69 -3.10
C CYS A 104 9.87 -16.68 -4.19
N GLU A 105 9.46 -16.83 -5.46
CA GLU A 105 10.32 -16.73 -6.65
C GLU A 105 10.85 -15.30 -6.88
N LEU A 106 10.17 -14.29 -6.34
CA LEU A 106 10.59 -12.90 -6.44
C LEU A 106 11.79 -12.66 -5.51
N THR A 107 12.98 -12.80 -6.08
CA THR A 107 14.23 -12.50 -5.36
C THR A 107 14.40 -10.98 -5.21
N PRO A 108 15.19 -10.52 -4.22
CA PRO A 108 15.55 -9.11 -4.10
C PRO A 108 16.19 -8.54 -5.38
N GLU A 109 16.91 -9.37 -6.13
CA GLU A 109 17.53 -9.01 -7.40
C GLU A 109 16.48 -8.75 -8.49
N MET A 110 15.48 -9.63 -8.64
CA MET A 110 14.35 -9.40 -9.54
C MET A 110 13.60 -8.12 -9.19
N TRP A 111 13.40 -7.87 -7.89
CA TRP A 111 12.74 -6.64 -7.44
C TRP A 111 13.56 -5.40 -7.77
N THR A 112 14.87 -5.44 -7.55
CA THR A 112 15.78 -4.33 -7.90
C THR A 112 15.72 -4.04 -9.39
N ASN A 113 15.77 -5.08 -10.23
CA ASN A 113 15.65 -4.95 -11.69
C ASN A 113 14.30 -4.35 -12.10
N PHE A 114 13.21 -4.77 -11.45
CA PHE A 114 11.87 -4.24 -11.70
C PHE A 114 11.77 -2.76 -11.34
N VAL A 115 12.26 -2.37 -10.16
CA VAL A 115 12.27 -0.96 -9.72
C VAL A 115 13.09 -0.10 -10.68
N VAL A 116 14.28 -0.54 -11.08
CA VAL A 116 15.11 0.18 -12.06
C VAL A 116 14.39 0.32 -13.40
N HIS A 117 13.72 -0.74 -13.86
CA HIS A 117 12.95 -0.69 -15.09
C HIS A 117 11.79 0.32 -15.02
N VAL A 118 11.04 0.34 -13.92
CA VAL A 118 9.92 1.29 -13.72
C VAL A 118 10.43 2.73 -13.68
N ILE A 119 11.53 3.01 -12.97
CA ILE A 119 12.14 4.35 -12.94
C ILE A 119 12.52 4.80 -14.36
N ASN A 120 13.16 3.92 -15.12
CA ASN A 120 13.55 4.23 -16.51
C ASN A 120 12.33 4.52 -17.40
N GLU A 121 11.22 3.84 -17.17
CA GLU A 121 9.99 4.07 -17.96
C GLU A 121 9.31 5.38 -17.55
N GLU A 122 9.24 5.69 -16.26
CA GLU A 122 8.77 7.00 -15.78
C GLU A 122 9.59 8.13 -16.39
N GLU A 123 10.93 8.04 -16.40
CA GLU A 123 11.78 9.06 -17.01
C GLU A 123 11.47 9.28 -18.50
N LYS A 124 11.06 8.23 -19.24
CA LYS A 124 10.64 8.39 -20.63
C LYS A 124 9.31 9.14 -20.73
N PHE A 125 8.33 8.82 -19.87
CA PHE A 125 7.06 9.54 -19.83
C PHE A 125 7.29 11.01 -19.51
N TRP A 126 8.08 11.32 -18.49
CA TRP A 126 8.46 12.70 -18.15
C TRP A 126 9.12 13.43 -19.33
N LYS A 127 9.98 12.76 -20.11
CA LYS A 127 10.58 13.36 -21.32
C LYS A 127 9.53 13.65 -22.39
N ILE A 128 8.56 12.77 -22.58
CA ILE A 128 7.49 12.97 -23.57
C ILE A 128 6.58 14.13 -23.16
N ASP A 129 6.22 14.21 -21.87
CA ASP A 129 5.42 15.31 -21.34
C ASP A 129 6.13 16.65 -21.53
N ASN A 130 7.42 16.72 -21.17
CA ASN A 130 8.24 17.93 -21.40
C ASN A 130 8.31 18.33 -22.88
N ILE A 131 8.40 17.38 -23.82
CA ILE A 131 8.40 17.67 -25.26
C ILE A 131 7.04 18.21 -25.72
N THR A 132 5.95 17.68 -25.16
CA THR A 132 4.59 18.09 -25.51
C THR A 132 4.32 19.50 -25.01
N ASP A 133 4.75 19.83 -23.79
CA ASP A 133 4.68 21.18 -23.22
C ASP A 133 5.52 22.17 -24.04
N ASP A 134 6.78 21.83 -24.34
CA ASP A 134 7.66 22.65 -25.20
C ASP A 134 7.08 22.91 -26.61
N PHE A 135 6.29 21.98 -27.14
CA PHE A 135 5.63 22.14 -28.42
C PHE A 135 4.40 23.05 -28.32
N MET A 136 3.64 22.97 -27.24
CA MET A 136 2.46 23.81 -27.00
C MET A 136 2.82 25.25 -26.60
N ASP A 137 3.92 25.44 -25.88
CA ASP A 137 4.38 26.74 -25.39
C ASP A 137 5.17 27.55 -26.43
N LYS A 138 5.55 26.94 -27.56
CA LYS A 138 6.09 27.68 -28.70
C LYS A 138 4.98 28.51 -29.33
N GLU A 139 4.93 29.80 -28.95
CA GLU A 139 4.12 30.77 -29.67
C GLU A 139 4.47 30.71 -31.16
N PRO A 140 3.46 30.71 -32.06
CA PRO A 140 3.73 30.77 -33.49
C PRO A 140 4.54 32.04 -33.78
N GLU A 141 5.65 31.90 -34.52
CA GLU A 141 6.47 33.04 -34.93
C GLU A 141 5.57 34.17 -35.48
N GLU A 142 5.82 35.39 -35.02
CA GLU A 142 5.04 36.58 -35.33
C GLU A 142 5.02 36.81 -36.86
N GLY A 143 3.99 36.29 -37.52
CA GLY A 143 3.90 36.24 -39.00
C GLY A 143 3.34 34.93 -39.58
N ALA A 144 3.24 33.85 -38.79
CA ALA A 144 2.65 32.59 -39.21
C ALA A 144 1.11 32.68 -39.30
N ARG A 145 0.60 33.36 -40.32
CA ARG A 145 -0.82 33.27 -40.71
C ARG A 145 -1.14 31.83 -41.10
N HIS A 146 -1.84 31.12 -40.21
CA HIS A 146 -2.42 29.82 -40.49
C HIS A 146 -3.62 30.01 -41.43
N ILE A 147 -3.37 30.08 -42.74
CA ILE A 147 -4.41 30.14 -43.76
C ILE A 147 -4.83 28.70 -44.06
N LEU A 148 -6.01 28.32 -43.59
CA LEU A 148 -6.65 27.05 -43.89
C LEU A 148 -7.64 27.28 -45.04
N THR A 149 -7.23 26.97 -46.27
CA THR A 149 -8.10 27.07 -47.44
C THR A 149 -8.99 25.82 -47.51
N ILE A 150 -10.25 25.95 -47.14
CA ILE A 150 -11.26 24.89 -47.27
C ILE A 150 -11.81 24.96 -48.70
N GLY A 151 -11.77 23.82 -49.39
CA GLY A 151 -11.81 23.70 -50.85
C GLY A 151 -12.98 24.35 -51.58
N ASP A 152 -12.71 24.71 -52.83
CA ASP A 152 -13.70 25.17 -53.79
C ASP A 152 -14.68 24.03 -54.11
N THR A 153 -15.94 24.21 -53.73
CA THR A 153 -17.04 23.37 -54.19
C THR A 153 -17.35 23.72 -55.65
N SER A 154 -16.59 23.21 -56.61
CA SER A 154 -17.08 23.13 -58.00
C SER A 154 -18.00 21.92 -58.11
N SER A 155 -19.25 22.12 -57.69
CA SER A 155 -20.38 21.25 -58.03
C SER A 155 -20.71 21.49 -59.51
N ASP A 156 -19.98 20.83 -60.41
CA ASP A 156 -20.39 20.78 -61.82
C ASP A 156 -21.64 19.89 -61.90
N SER A 157 -22.76 20.57 -62.11
CA SER A 157 -24.04 19.99 -62.46
C SER A 157 -24.08 19.93 -63.99
N ASP A 158 -24.17 18.73 -64.56
CA ASP A 158 -25.02 18.37 -65.71
C ASP A 158 -24.99 16.85 -65.95
#